data_AF-X1KJ93-F1
#
_entry.id   AF-X1KJ93-F1
#
_cell.length_a   1.000
_cell.length_b   1.000
_cell.length_c   1.000
_cell.angle_alpha   90.00
_cell.angle_beta   90.00
_cell.angle_gamma   90.00
#
_symmetry.space_group_name_H-M   'P 1'
#
loop_
_entity.id
_entity.type
_entity.pdbx_description
1 polymer ?
#
loop_
_entity_poly.entity_id
_entity_poly.type
_entity_poly.pdbx_seq_one_letter_code
_entity_poly.pdbx_strand_id
1 'polypeptide(L)'
;VRKEYSQHYKELAESRKSINAPVKIEASLIPLNTDREEVIILGSAGQRIVTAGEILCLAGLSAGLNATQKNDYPITVLRGHSISELVLSSEEIGFTGILNPDVIVALSQEGVERRKNFFDTL
;
A
#
# COMPACT_ATOMS: atom_id res chain seq x y z
N VAL A 1 -29.73 -30.22 14.66
CA VAL A 1 -29.88 -29.31 13.51
C VAL A 1 -28.65 -28.42 13.45
N ARG A 2 -27.98 -28.31 12.29
CA ARG A 2 -26.79 -27.45 12.12
C ARG A 2 -27.24 -25.99 12.07
N LYS A 3 -26.64 -25.12 12.88
CA LYS A 3 -26.90 -23.67 12.83
C LYS A 3 -26.44 -23.08 11.49
N GLU A 4 -27.11 -22.03 11.04
CA GLU A 4 -26.70 -21.23 9.88
C GLU A 4 -25.37 -20.52 10.19
N TYR A 5 -24.51 -20.39 9.17
CA TYR A 5 -23.13 -19.95 9.31
C TYR A 5 -23.02 -18.54 9.91
N SER A 6 -23.80 -17.60 9.40
CA SER A 6 -23.76 -16.18 9.80
C SER A 6 -24.18 -16.01 11.25
N GLN A 7 -25.23 -16.71 11.67
CA GLN A 7 -25.69 -16.70 13.05
C GLN A 7 -24.64 -17.31 14.00
N HIS A 8 -24.08 -18.46 13.64
CA HIS A 8 -23.06 -19.11 14.44
C HIS A 8 -21.76 -18.28 14.53
N TYR A 9 -21.38 -17.61 13.43
CA TYR A 9 -20.22 -16.72 13.38
C TYR A 9 -20.38 -15.52 14.32
N LYS A 10 -21.56 -14.87 14.34
CA LYS A 10 -21.83 -13.74 15.25
C LYS A 10 -21.74 -14.14 16.72
N GLU A 11 -22.38 -15.26 17.11
CA GLU A 11 -22.29 -15.80 18.47
C GLU A 11 -20.84 -16.09 18.88
N LEU A 12 -20.03 -16.63 17.96
CA LEU A 12 -18.61 -16.89 18.21
C LEU A 12 -17.77 -15.62 18.28
N ALA A 13 -18.10 -14.60 17.48
CA ALA A 13 -17.40 -13.32 17.48
C ALA A 13 -17.66 -12.53 18.77
N GLU A 14 -18.91 -12.49 19.24
CA GLU A 14 -19.31 -11.81 20.49
C GLU A 14 -18.71 -12.44 21.74
N SER A 15 -18.51 -13.77 21.74
CA SER A 15 -17.91 -14.50 22.86
C SER A 15 -16.37 -14.43 22.88
N ARG A 16 -15.72 -13.87 21.86
CA ARG A 16 -14.26 -13.69 21.81
C ARG A 16 -13.86 -12.43 22.58
N LYS A 17 -12.77 -12.52 23.36
CA LYS A 17 -12.13 -11.36 23.97
C LYS A 17 -11.68 -10.39 22.88
N SER A 18 -11.80 -9.09 23.17
CA SER A 18 -11.26 -8.02 22.32
C SER A 18 -9.81 -8.30 21.96
N ILE A 19 -9.48 -8.15 20.68
CA ILE A 19 -8.13 -8.35 20.17
C ILE A 19 -7.31 -7.11 20.54
N ASN A 20 -6.07 -7.30 20.96
CA ASN A 20 -5.15 -6.19 21.20
C ASN A 20 -4.97 -5.38 19.90
N ALA A 21 -4.76 -4.08 20.05
CA ALA A 21 -4.41 -3.25 18.91
C ALA A 21 -3.16 -3.82 18.18
N PRO A 22 -3.06 -3.66 16.86
CA PRO A 22 -1.87 -4.06 16.11
C PRO A 22 -0.62 -3.44 16.73
N VAL A 23 0.49 -4.19 16.69
CA VAL A 23 1.79 -3.67 17.14
C VAL A 23 2.16 -2.49 16.26
N LYS A 24 2.40 -1.33 16.88
CA LYS A 24 2.86 -0.13 16.20
C LYS A 24 4.38 -0.17 16.05
N ILE A 25 4.88 0.29 14.90
CA ILE A 25 6.31 0.54 14.71
C ILE A 25 6.64 1.84 15.44
N GLU A 26 7.56 1.78 16.40
CA GLU A 26 8.03 2.98 17.09
C GLU A 26 8.87 3.84 16.14
N ALA A 27 8.63 5.15 16.18
CA ALA A 27 9.37 6.10 15.38
C ALA A 27 10.82 6.20 15.89
N SER A 28 11.78 5.95 15.01
CA SER A 28 13.21 6.08 15.26
C SER A 28 13.91 7.06 14.29
N LEU A 29 13.18 7.53 13.28
CA LEU A 29 13.67 8.45 12.25
C LEU A 29 12.84 9.74 12.22
N ILE A 30 13.41 10.80 11.66
CA ILE A 30 12.73 12.08 11.44
C ILE A 30 12.46 12.20 9.92
N PRO A 31 11.20 12.39 9.50
CA PRO A 31 10.89 12.53 8.09
C PRO A 31 11.30 13.92 7.58
N LEU A 32 11.67 14.00 6.30
CA LEU A 32 12.03 15.28 5.67
C LEU A 32 10.81 16.17 5.40
N ASN A 33 9.67 15.54 5.15
CA ASN A 33 8.38 16.16 4.90
C ASN A 33 7.30 15.45 5.73
N THR A 34 6.29 16.19 6.15
CA THR A 34 5.13 15.68 6.90
C THR A 34 3.85 15.67 6.08
N ASP A 35 3.81 16.41 4.97
CA ASP A 35 2.67 16.45 4.08
C ASP A 35 2.40 15.08 3.45
N ARG A 36 1.20 14.95 2.88
CA ARG A 36 0.83 13.76 2.11
C ARG A 36 1.70 13.67 0.86
N GLU A 37 2.48 12.61 0.74
CA GLU A 37 3.28 12.29 -0.44
C GLU A 37 2.75 11.03 -1.13
N GLU A 38 2.47 11.15 -2.42
CA GLU A 38 1.98 10.09 -3.30
C GLU A 38 3.13 9.59 -4.19
N VAL A 39 3.57 8.36 -3.95
CA VAL A 39 4.68 7.73 -4.68
C VAL A 39 4.17 6.54 -5.47
N ILE A 40 4.53 6.45 -6.75
CA ILE A 40 4.21 5.29 -7.58
C ILE A 40 5.47 4.66 -8.16
N ILE A 41 5.60 3.34 -8.01
CA ILE A 41 6.70 2.55 -8.57
C ILE A 41 6.15 1.69 -9.71
N LEU A 42 6.69 1.86 -10.91
CA LEU A 42 6.22 1.24 -12.15
C LEU A 42 7.25 0.23 -12.67
N GLY A 43 6.98 -1.05 -12.50
CA GLY A 43 7.85 -2.12 -12.95
C GLY A 43 7.13 -3.30 -13.61
N SER A 44 7.87 -4.39 -13.74
CA SER A 44 7.46 -5.68 -14.29
C SER A 44 7.56 -6.77 -13.23
N ALA A 45 6.84 -7.86 -13.44
CA ALA A 45 6.92 -9.05 -12.60
C ALA A 45 8.38 -9.53 -12.46
N GLY A 46 8.77 -9.93 -11.25
CA GLY A 46 10.14 -10.35 -10.93
C GLY A 46 11.09 -9.23 -10.49
N GLN A 47 10.73 -7.95 -10.69
CA GLN A 47 11.58 -6.80 -10.31
C GLN A 47 11.47 -6.37 -8.83
N ARG A 48 10.76 -7.12 -8.00
CA ARG A 48 10.58 -6.83 -6.55
C ARG A 48 9.87 -5.49 -6.25
N ILE A 49 9.00 -5.03 -7.14
CA ILE A 49 8.29 -3.74 -6.98
C ILE A 49 7.46 -3.67 -5.69
N VAL A 50 6.70 -4.71 -5.40
CA VAL A 50 5.91 -4.81 -4.16
C VAL A 50 6.78 -4.71 -2.91
N THR A 51 7.92 -5.40 -2.92
CA THR A 51 8.88 -5.36 -1.80
C THR A 51 9.52 -3.99 -1.66
N ALA A 52 9.86 -3.33 -2.77
CA ALA A 52 10.39 -1.97 -2.73
C ALA A 52 9.38 -1.00 -2.11
N GLY A 53 8.10 -1.13 -2.46
CA GLY A 53 7.03 -0.36 -1.84
C GLY A 53 6.86 -0.64 -0.35
N GLU A 54 6.95 -1.91 0.05
CA GLU A 54 6.87 -2.31 1.46
C GLU A 54 8.02 -1.71 2.27
N ILE A 55 9.25 -1.76 1.75
CA ILE A 55 10.42 -1.14 2.39
C ILE A 55 10.21 0.36 2.57
N LEU A 56 9.68 1.05 1.56
CA LEU A 56 9.39 2.49 1.67
C LEU A 56 8.31 2.78 2.73
N CYS A 57 7.23 1.99 2.77
CA CYS A 57 6.21 2.12 3.82
C CYS A 57 6.79 1.86 5.21
N LEU A 58 7.62 0.83 5.38
CA LEU A 58 8.28 0.55 6.66
C LEU A 58 9.21 1.69 7.08
N ALA A 59 9.95 2.28 6.14
CA ALA A 59 10.77 3.46 6.42
C ALA A 59 9.92 4.66 6.87
N GLY A 60 8.78 4.90 6.21
CA GLY A 60 7.81 5.93 6.60
C GLY A 60 7.22 5.69 8.00
N LEU A 61 6.81 4.46 8.30
CA LEU A 61 6.33 4.06 9.62
C LEU A 61 7.41 4.24 10.69
N SER A 62 8.65 3.87 10.40
CA SER A 62 9.80 4.13 11.28
C SER A 62 10.14 5.62 11.42
N ALA A 63 9.67 6.47 10.52
CA ALA A 63 9.72 7.93 10.65
C ALA A 63 8.48 8.53 11.33
N GLY A 64 7.57 7.70 11.84
CA GLY A 64 6.34 8.15 12.49
C GLY A 64 5.22 8.58 11.55
N LEU A 65 5.36 8.37 10.24
CA LEU A 65 4.31 8.63 9.26
C LEU A 65 3.30 7.48 9.22
N ASN A 66 2.09 7.77 8.80
CA ASN A 66 1.14 6.79 8.30
C ASN A 66 1.53 6.39 6.88
N ALA A 67 1.35 5.12 6.54
CA ALA A 67 1.71 4.59 5.24
C ALA A 67 0.61 3.68 4.71
N THR A 68 0.33 3.76 3.41
CA THR A 68 -0.53 2.80 2.71
C THR A 68 0.16 2.31 1.46
N GLN A 69 -0.08 1.05 1.12
CA GLN A 69 0.42 0.43 -0.11
C GLN A 69 -0.71 -0.28 -0.82
N LYS A 70 -0.93 0.11 -2.07
CA LYS A 70 -1.83 -0.56 -3.00
C LYS A 70 -1.02 -1.08 -4.18
N ASN A 71 -1.16 -2.37 -4.47
CA ASN A 71 -0.44 -3.01 -5.56
C ASN A 71 -1.37 -3.31 -6.74
N ASP A 72 -0.87 -3.14 -7.96
CA ASP A 72 -1.56 -3.52 -9.21
C ASP A 72 -0.63 -4.47 -9.98
N TYR A 73 -1.10 -5.69 -10.20
CA TYR A 73 -0.43 -6.73 -10.97
C TYR A 73 -1.47 -7.71 -11.53
N PRO A 74 -1.22 -8.35 -12.68
CA PRO A 74 -2.13 -9.34 -13.25
C PRO A 74 -2.10 -10.66 -12.46
N ILE A 75 -3.11 -11.51 -12.67
CA ILE A 75 -3.17 -12.86 -12.08
C ILE A 75 -2.14 -13.83 -12.70
N THR A 76 -1.43 -13.42 -13.75
CA THR A 76 -0.44 -14.25 -14.44
C THR A 76 0.84 -14.37 -13.63
N VAL A 77 1.37 -15.60 -13.52
CA VAL A 77 2.62 -15.85 -12.80
C VAL A 77 3.81 -15.29 -13.57
N LEU A 78 4.62 -14.44 -12.92
CA LEU A 78 5.91 -13.91 -13.42
C LEU A 78 5.84 -13.22 -14.80
N ARG A 79 4.71 -12.61 -15.14
CA ARG A 79 4.50 -11.91 -16.41
C ARG A 79 3.69 -10.64 -16.20
N GLY A 80 3.98 -9.62 -17.00
CA GLY A 80 3.25 -8.35 -17.02
C GLY A 80 3.71 -7.36 -15.96
N HIS A 81 2.96 -6.26 -15.85
CA HIS A 81 3.28 -5.15 -14.96
C HIS A 81 3.27 -5.56 -13.48
N SER A 82 4.06 -4.86 -12.69
CA SER A 82 4.02 -4.87 -11.24
C SER A 82 4.15 -3.43 -10.76
N ILE A 83 3.11 -2.93 -10.11
CA ILE A 83 3.02 -1.53 -9.67
C ILE A 83 2.74 -1.49 -8.17
N SER A 84 3.39 -0.55 -7.49
CA SER A 84 3.10 -0.18 -6.11
C SER A 84 2.78 1.30 -6.02
N GLU A 85 1.56 1.61 -5.59
CA GLU A 85 1.06 2.94 -5.26
C GLU A 85 1.14 3.10 -3.75
N LEU A 86 1.83 4.15 -3.31
CA LEU A 86 2.21 4.37 -1.92
C LEU A 86 1.76 5.77 -1.52
N VAL A 87 1.17 5.88 -0.33
CA VAL A 87 0.85 7.18 0.27
C VAL A 87 1.51 7.24 1.65
N LEU A 88 2.28 8.28 1.89
CA LEU A 88 2.92 8.59 3.16
C LEU A 88 2.35 9.91 3.69
N SER A 89 2.08 10.03 4.99
CA SER A 89 1.49 11.25 5.58
C SER A 89 1.64 11.28 7.09
N SER A 90 1.89 12.44 7.71
CA SER A 90 1.82 12.56 9.18
C SER A 90 0.39 12.42 9.71
N GLU A 91 -0.60 12.83 8.91
CA GLU A 91 -2.02 12.73 9.20
C GLU A 91 -2.62 11.39 8.75
N GLU A 92 -3.79 11.06 9.29
CA GLU A 92 -4.55 9.86 8.92
C GLU A 92 -4.88 9.82 7.42
N ILE A 93 -4.65 8.66 6.79
CA ILE A 93 -4.88 8.47 5.36
C ILE A 93 -6.32 7.98 5.14
N GLY A 94 -7.26 8.92 4.96
CA GLY A 94 -8.67 8.60 4.67
C GLY A 94 -8.94 8.13 3.24
N PHE A 95 -8.04 8.41 2.30
CA PHE A 95 -8.12 7.97 0.90
C PHE A 95 -6.77 7.40 0.44
N THR A 96 -6.78 6.15 0.00
CA THR A 96 -5.57 5.38 -0.37
C THR A 96 -5.20 5.44 -1.86
N GLY A 97 -6.05 6.06 -2.68
CA GLY A 97 -5.76 6.23 -4.10
C GLY A 97 -4.74 7.34 -4.35
N ILE A 98 -4.06 7.24 -5.49
CA ILE A 98 -3.18 8.28 -6.03
C ILE A 98 -3.96 9.08 -7.07
N LEU A 99 -3.97 10.40 -6.92
CA LEU A 99 -4.60 11.34 -7.85
C LEU A 99 -3.55 12.05 -8.69
N ASN A 100 -2.51 12.57 -8.05
CA ASN A 100 -1.43 13.30 -8.70
C ASN A 100 -0.11 12.91 -8.01
N PRO A 101 0.62 11.90 -8.53
CA PRO A 101 1.81 11.40 -7.88
C PRO A 101 2.89 12.49 -7.78
N ASP A 102 3.42 12.71 -6.58
CA ASP A 102 4.57 13.58 -6.34
C ASP A 102 5.85 12.95 -6.92
N VAL A 103 5.93 11.61 -6.87
CA VAL A 103 7.09 10.86 -7.36
C VAL A 103 6.64 9.67 -8.20
N ILE A 104 7.18 9.59 -9.42
CA ILE A 104 7.04 8.44 -10.31
C ILE A 104 8.41 7.77 -10.48
N VAL A 105 8.52 6.50 -10.08
CA VAL A 105 9.71 5.67 -10.29
C VAL A 105 9.45 4.69 -11.44
N ALA A 106 9.90 5.06 -12.65
CA ALA A 106 9.71 4.26 -13.86
C ALA A 106 10.88 3.27 -14.09
N LEU A 107 10.65 1.98 -13.86
CA LEU A 107 11.67 0.91 -13.95
C LEU A 107 11.48 -0.04 -15.13
N SER A 108 10.29 -0.08 -15.72
CA SER A 108 9.98 -0.91 -16.89
C SER A 108 8.96 -0.26 -17.80
N GLN A 109 9.04 -0.58 -19.09
CA GLN A 109 8.07 -0.13 -20.08
C GLN A 109 6.66 -0.64 -19.79
N GLU A 110 6.51 -1.91 -19.37
CA GLU A 110 5.19 -2.49 -19.06
C GLU A 110 4.46 -1.73 -17.94
N GLY A 111 5.18 -1.38 -16.88
CA GLY A 111 4.65 -0.56 -15.79
C GLY A 111 4.25 0.84 -16.24
N VAL A 112 5.09 1.48 -17.07
CA VAL A 112 4.81 2.81 -17.63
C VAL A 112 3.57 2.78 -18.52
N GLU A 113 3.48 1.83 -19.45
CA GLU A 113 2.32 1.70 -20.35
C GLU A 113 1.02 1.49 -19.58
N ARG A 114 1.07 0.69 -18.51
CA ARG A 114 -0.08 0.43 -17.65
C ARG A 114 -0.60 1.68 -16.93
N ARG A 115 0.28 2.65 -16.63
CA ARG A 115 -0.02 3.91 -15.89
C ARG A 115 0.31 5.17 -16.68
N LYS A 116 0.26 5.09 -18.02
CA LYS A 116 0.59 6.19 -18.93
C LYS A 116 -0.18 7.48 -18.65
N ASN A 117 -1.40 7.37 -18.13
CA ASN A 117 -2.27 8.49 -17.81
C ASN A 117 -1.69 9.44 -16.74
N PHE A 118 -0.78 8.97 -15.89
CA PHE A 118 -0.09 9.86 -14.93
C PHE A 118 0.97 10.75 -15.60
N PHE A 119 1.33 10.46 -16.85
CA PHE A 119 2.27 11.28 -17.62
C PHE A 119 1.56 12.32 -18.50
N ASP A 120 0.23 12.27 -18.62
CA ASP A 120 -0.53 13.22 -19.44
C ASP A 120 -0.48 14.66 -18.85
N THR A 121 -0.09 14.79 -17.58
CA THR A 121 0.03 16.05 -16.84
C THR A 121 1.46 16.56 -16.70
N LEU A 122 2.46 15.88 -17.29
CA LEU A 122 3.87 16.32 -17.36
C LEU A 122 4.12 17.16 -18.61
#